data_AF-A0A2M7PQS0-F1
#
_entry.id   AF-A0A2M7PQS0-F1
#
_cell.length_a   1.000
_cell.length_b   1.000
_cell.length_c   1.000
_cell.angle_alpha   90.00
_cell.angle_beta   90.00
_cell.angle_gamma   90.00
#
_symmetry.space_group_name_H-M   'P 1'
#
loop_
_entity.id
_entity.type
_entity.pdbx_description
1 polymer ?
#
loop_
_entity_poly.entity_id
_entity_poly.type
_entity_poly.pdbx_seq_one_letter_code
_entity_poly.pdbx_strand_id
1 'polypeptide(L)'
;DVWEKFHQENIKIDLGSDQTSLHNPWAGGYYPVGLTFEEANRMMADNPAQFKEEVHASLRRQADAINKHADRGTYFFDYGNAFLLEASRAGADVMSADGLTFKYPSYVQDIMGPLFFDYGFGPFRWVCTSGKPEDLEMTDLIACEVLEKLINSSPEDVRSQMADNIQWIKGAKQNKLVVGSQARILYADAIGRIKIAEAFNKAIADGKISGPVVLGRDHHDVSGTDSPFRETSNIYDGSSFTADMAIQNVIGDSFRGATWVSIHNGGGVGWGEVINGGFGMLLDGSKEADKRLKNMLFWDVNNGISRRSWARNEAAVKAISRAMLENPNLKVTLPHLVDENLFGNLL
;
A
#
# COMPACT_ATOMS: atom_id res chain seq x y z
N ASP A 1 -26.65 5.75 9.02
CA ASP A 1 -27.80 5.23 8.24
C ASP A 1 -27.65 3.81 7.73
N VAL A 2 -26.87 3.51 6.68
CA VAL A 2 -26.85 2.15 6.09
C VAL A 2 -26.38 1.08 7.09
N TRP A 3 -25.27 1.31 7.78
CA TRP A 3 -24.76 0.41 8.83
C TRP A 3 -25.82 0.12 9.90
N GLU A 4 -26.47 1.16 10.42
CA GLU A 4 -27.52 1.05 11.44
C GLU A 4 -28.75 0.30 10.90
N LYS A 5 -29.18 0.61 9.67
CA LYS A 5 -30.33 -0.05 9.03
C LYS A 5 -30.07 -1.53 8.78
N PHE A 6 -28.89 -1.89 8.28
CA PHE A 6 -28.52 -3.29 8.08
C PHE A 6 -28.51 -4.07 9.39
N HIS A 7 -28.06 -3.44 10.48
CA HIS A 7 -28.12 -4.07 11.80
C HIS A 7 -29.56 -4.28 12.28
N GLN A 8 -30.42 -3.28 12.12
CA GLN A 8 -31.85 -3.32 12.48
C GLN A 8 -32.61 -4.40 11.70
N GLU A 9 -32.35 -4.51 10.40
CA GLU A 9 -32.98 -5.51 9.52
C GLU A 9 -32.33 -6.90 9.61
N ASN A 10 -31.35 -7.07 10.51
CA ASN A 10 -30.61 -8.32 10.69
C ASN A 10 -29.97 -8.86 9.40
N ILE A 11 -29.46 -7.96 8.56
CA ILE A 11 -28.73 -8.30 7.34
C ILE A 11 -27.31 -8.71 7.73
N LYS A 12 -26.91 -9.92 7.33
CA LYS A 12 -25.55 -10.42 7.54
C LYS A 12 -24.59 -9.73 6.59
N ILE A 13 -23.49 -9.22 7.14
CA ILE A 13 -22.39 -8.62 6.39
C ILE A 13 -21.16 -9.47 6.68
N ASP A 14 -20.56 -10.09 5.67
CA ASP A 14 -19.34 -10.89 5.87
C ASP A 14 -18.09 -10.01 5.94
N LEU A 15 -18.02 -8.96 5.11
CA LEU A 15 -16.89 -8.04 4.99
C LEU A 15 -17.35 -6.58 5.09
N GLY A 16 -16.67 -5.79 5.91
CA GLY A 16 -16.96 -4.38 6.14
C GLY A 16 -15.70 -3.51 6.11
N SER A 17 -15.80 -2.30 5.56
CA SER A 17 -14.73 -1.30 5.63
C SER A 17 -15.31 0.12 5.46
N ASP A 18 -14.46 1.14 5.58
CA ASP A 18 -14.78 2.55 5.32
C ASP A 18 -13.68 3.20 4.47
N GLN A 19 -14.08 3.97 3.46
CA GLN A 19 -13.16 4.71 2.58
C GLN A 19 -13.60 6.17 2.39
N THR A 20 -14.29 6.74 3.38
CA THR A 20 -14.53 8.19 3.42
C THR A 20 -13.20 8.94 3.57
N SER A 21 -13.15 10.26 3.31
CA SER A 21 -11.88 11.01 3.34
C SER A 21 -11.58 11.59 4.72
N LEU A 22 -11.45 10.72 5.73
CA LEU A 22 -11.20 11.11 7.12
C LEU A 22 -9.77 11.58 7.42
N HIS A 23 -8.89 11.61 6.42
CA HIS A 23 -7.65 12.39 6.46
C HIS A 23 -7.90 13.91 6.38
N ASN A 24 -9.11 14.34 6.00
CA ASN A 24 -9.54 15.73 5.98
C ASN A 24 -11.05 15.87 6.30
N PRO A 25 -11.47 15.52 7.51
CA PRO A 25 -12.89 15.42 7.88
C PRO A 25 -13.60 16.77 7.88
N TRP A 26 -12.85 17.87 8.06
CA TRP A 26 -13.41 19.22 8.25
C TRP A 26 -13.69 19.99 6.96
N ALA A 27 -13.09 19.57 5.84
CA ALA A 27 -13.22 20.25 4.55
C ALA A 27 -13.85 19.33 3.48
N GLY A 28 -14.95 18.68 3.86
CA GLY A 28 -15.77 17.87 2.96
C GLY A 28 -15.30 16.44 2.75
N GLY A 29 -14.39 15.95 3.60
CA GLY A 29 -13.96 14.56 3.55
C GLY A 29 -14.96 13.56 4.15
N TYR A 30 -15.82 14.03 5.08
CA TYR A 30 -16.87 13.25 5.71
C TYR A 30 -18.13 14.10 5.90
N TYR A 31 -19.29 13.50 5.66
CA TYR A 31 -20.59 14.17 5.78
C TYR A 31 -21.38 13.54 6.92
N PRO A 32 -21.75 14.31 7.95
CA PRO A 32 -22.44 13.77 9.11
C PRO A 32 -23.84 13.29 8.78
N VAL A 33 -24.22 12.16 9.38
CA VAL A 33 -25.56 11.61 9.29
C VAL A 33 -26.61 12.58 9.87
N GLY A 34 -27.78 12.67 9.24
CA GLY A 34 -28.87 13.56 9.67
C GLY A 34 -28.87 14.94 9.03
N LEU A 35 -27.79 15.31 8.31
CA LEU A 35 -27.78 16.46 7.40
C LEU A 35 -27.82 15.99 5.94
N THR A 36 -28.50 16.75 5.09
CA THR A 36 -28.33 16.63 3.64
C THR A 36 -26.96 17.14 3.21
N PHE A 37 -26.53 16.77 1.99
CA PHE A 37 -25.28 17.24 1.43
C PHE A 37 -25.22 18.77 1.33
N GLU A 38 -26.32 19.42 0.94
CA GLU A 38 -26.43 20.87 0.83
C GLU A 38 -26.38 21.55 2.20
N GLU A 39 -27.06 21.01 3.22
CA GLU A 39 -27.01 21.53 4.58
C GLU A 39 -25.62 21.40 5.20
N ALA A 40 -24.97 20.26 5.01
CA ALA A 40 -23.60 20.01 5.47
C ALA A 40 -22.61 20.99 4.82
N ASN A 41 -22.69 21.21 3.51
CA ASN A 41 -21.85 22.20 2.82
C ASN A 41 -22.06 23.62 3.32
N ARG A 42 -23.32 24.01 3.55
CA ARG A 42 -23.64 25.33 4.13
C ARG A 42 -23.08 25.45 5.54
N MET A 43 -23.30 24.45 6.39
CA MET A 43 -22.81 24.45 7.78
C MET A 43 -21.28 24.46 7.84
N MET A 44 -20.60 23.74 6.95
CA MET A 44 -19.14 23.71 6.88
C MET A 44 -18.53 25.11 6.64
N ALA A 45 -19.18 25.93 5.81
CA ALA A 45 -18.75 27.30 5.54
C ALA A 45 -19.21 28.29 6.63
N ASP A 46 -20.49 28.22 7.01
CA ASP A 46 -21.14 29.23 7.85
C ASP A 46 -20.93 28.99 9.35
N ASN A 47 -20.77 27.73 9.78
CA ASN A 47 -20.59 27.33 11.18
C ASN A 47 -19.69 26.07 11.32
N PRO A 48 -18.38 26.20 11.00
CA PRO A 48 -17.45 25.06 11.00
C PRO A 48 -17.29 24.38 12.36
N ALA A 49 -17.48 25.12 13.46
CA ALA A 49 -17.44 24.55 14.80
C ALA A 49 -18.59 23.56 15.03
N GLN A 50 -19.82 23.93 14.64
CA GLN A 50 -20.96 23.01 14.69
C GLN A 50 -20.76 21.82 13.74
N PHE A 51 -20.28 22.07 12.52
CA PHE A 51 -20.02 21.00 11.56
C PHE A 51 -19.10 19.92 12.13
N LYS A 52 -18.03 20.34 12.82
CA LYS A 52 -17.12 19.42 13.51
C LYS A 52 -17.81 18.56 14.58
N GLU A 53 -18.69 19.15 15.39
CA GLU A 53 -19.44 18.42 16.41
C GLU A 53 -20.40 17.38 15.78
N GLU A 54 -21.07 17.74 14.68
CA GLU A 54 -21.92 16.82 13.93
C GLU A 54 -21.12 15.66 13.31
N VAL A 55 -19.94 15.93 12.76
CA VAL A 55 -19.02 14.90 12.24
C VAL A 55 -18.62 13.93 13.36
N HIS A 56 -18.18 14.45 14.51
CA HIS A 56 -17.85 13.61 15.66
C HIS A 56 -19.04 12.77 16.15
N ALA A 57 -20.24 13.36 16.21
CA ALA A 57 -21.45 12.63 16.59
C ALA A 57 -21.78 11.50 15.61
N SER A 58 -21.64 11.75 14.31
CA SER A 58 -21.82 10.74 13.26
C SER A 58 -20.79 9.62 13.33
N LEU A 59 -19.52 9.94 13.58
CA LEU A 59 -18.45 8.94 13.73
C LEU A 59 -18.70 7.99 14.91
N ARG A 60 -19.15 8.51 16.06
CA ARG A 60 -19.53 7.67 17.22
C ARG A 60 -20.67 6.71 16.87
N ARG A 61 -21.69 7.18 16.13
CA ARG A 61 -22.80 6.33 15.67
C ARG A 61 -22.34 5.27 14.67
N GLN A 62 -21.48 5.65 13.72
CA GLN A 62 -20.95 4.72 12.73
C GLN A 62 -20.12 3.61 13.40
N ALA A 63 -19.23 3.96 14.33
CA ALA A 63 -18.42 3.02 15.09
C ALA A 63 -19.28 2.06 15.93
N ASP A 64 -20.30 2.56 16.63
CA ASP A 64 -21.24 1.71 17.39
C ASP A 64 -21.97 0.70 16.49
N ALA A 65 -22.41 1.13 15.30
CA ALA A 65 -23.03 0.24 14.35
C ALA A 65 -22.04 -0.82 13.81
N ILE A 66 -20.79 -0.44 13.53
CA ILE A 66 -19.74 -1.38 13.11
C ILE A 66 -19.45 -2.40 14.23
N ASN A 67 -19.35 -1.96 15.49
CA ASN A 67 -19.17 -2.86 16.65
C ASN A 67 -20.26 -3.91 16.72
N LYS A 68 -21.51 -3.49 16.57
CA LYS A 68 -22.66 -4.39 16.56
C LYS A 68 -22.67 -5.40 15.40
N HIS A 69 -22.05 -5.08 14.27
CA HIS A 69 -21.86 -6.01 13.14
C HIS A 69 -20.68 -6.95 13.38
N ALA A 70 -19.58 -6.44 13.93
CA ALA A 70 -18.43 -7.25 14.32
C ALA A 70 -18.80 -8.29 15.38
N ASP A 71 -19.65 -7.94 16.35
CA ASP A 71 -20.21 -8.87 17.35
C ASP A 71 -21.05 -10.00 16.71
N ARG A 72 -21.53 -9.80 15.47
CA ARG A 72 -22.25 -10.80 14.66
C ARG A 72 -21.35 -11.53 13.66
N GLY A 73 -20.03 -11.33 13.72
CA GLY A 73 -19.04 -12.00 12.89
C GLY A 73 -18.68 -11.29 11.59
N THR A 74 -19.05 -10.01 11.42
CA THR A 74 -18.52 -9.21 10.31
C THR A 74 -17.03 -8.98 10.49
N TYR A 75 -16.24 -9.31 9.47
CA TYR A 75 -14.83 -8.92 9.43
C TYR A 75 -14.74 -7.47 8.96
N PHE A 76 -14.57 -6.56 9.93
CA PHE A 76 -14.34 -5.14 9.66
C PHE A 76 -12.84 -4.81 9.71
N PHE A 77 -12.38 -3.99 8.77
CA PHE A 77 -11.02 -3.48 8.74
C PHE A 77 -10.97 -2.02 8.26
N ASP A 78 -10.02 -1.25 8.78
CA ASP A 78 -9.79 0.14 8.38
C ASP A 78 -9.05 0.20 7.03
N TYR A 79 -9.53 1.01 6.08
CA TYR A 79 -8.97 1.08 4.72
C TYR A 79 -7.80 2.06 4.58
N GLY A 80 -7.21 2.49 5.69
CA GLY A 80 -6.09 3.44 5.70
C GLY A 80 -6.51 4.86 5.32
N ASN A 81 -7.73 5.24 5.69
CA ASN A 81 -8.32 6.56 5.45
C ASN A 81 -8.42 7.43 6.72
N ALA A 82 -7.83 6.97 7.83
CA ALA A 82 -7.89 7.56 9.16
C ALA A 82 -9.24 7.43 9.88
N PHE A 83 -10.10 6.46 9.50
CA PHE A 83 -11.39 6.26 10.16
C PHE A 83 -11.24 5.95 11.65
N LEU A 84 -10.46 4.93 12.03
CA LEU A 84 -10.29 4.57 13.43
C LEU A 84 -9.60 5.68 14.24
N LEU A 85 -8.66 6.40 13.60
CA LEU A 85 -7.97 7.53 14.21
C LEU A 85 -8.94 8.68 14.51
N GLU A 86 -9.73 9.14 13.55
CA GLU A 86 -10.70 10.22 13.78
C GLU A 86 -11.86 9.77 14.67
N ALA A 87 -12.31 8.52 14.56
CA ALA A 87 -13.32 7.96 15.46
C ALA A 87 -12.83 7.93 16.92
N SER A 88 -11.57 7.56 17.16
CA SER A 88 -10.99 7.60 18.51
C SER A 88 -10.86 9.03 19.05
N ARG A 89 -10.45 9.99 18.20
CA ARG A 89 -10.45 11.43 18.52
C ARG A 89 -11.85 11.95 18.86
N ALA A 90 -12.89 11.40 18.23
CA ALA A 90 -14.29 11.70 18.51
C ALA A 90 -14.86 10.99 19.76
N GLY A 91 -14.06 10.16 20.45
CA GLY A 91 -14.48 9.40 21.63
C GLY A 91 -15.34 8.18 21.29
N ALA A 92 -15.22 7.63 20.09
CA ALA A 92 -15.90 6.39 19.71
C ALA A 92 -15.22 5.17 20.35
N ASP A 93 -16.00 4.10 20.55
CA ASP A 93 -15.55 2.85 21.16
C ASP A 93 -14.79 1.96 20.13
N VAL A 94 -13.64 2.45 19.68
CA VAL A 94 -12.79 1.81 18.66
C VAL A 94 -11.41 1.41 19.18
N MET A 95 -11.07 1.78 20.42
CA MET A 95 -9.83 1.39 21.08
C MET A 95 -9.94 -0.03 21.65
N SER A 96 -8.87 -0.80 21.59
CA SER A 96 -8.79 -2.11 22.24
C SER A 96 -8.70 -1.94 23.77
N ALA A 97 -8.73 -3.06 24.49
CA ALA A 97 -8.70 -3.07 25.95
C ALA A 97 -7.39 -2.51 26.56
N ASP A 98 -6.28 -2.53 25.80
CA ASP A 98 -5.00 -1.97 26.26
C ASP A 98 -4.93 -0.43 26.14
N GLY A 99 -5.85 0.19 25.40
CA GLY A 99 -5.89 1.62 25.15
C GLY A 99 -4.77 2.14 24.23
N LEU A 100 -3.92 1.26 23.69
CA LEU A 100 -2.79 1.55 22.81
C LEU A 100 -3.10 1.25 21.35
N THR A 101 -3.94 0.24 21.10
CA THR A 101 -4.29 -0.24 19.76
C THR A 101 -5.78 -0.08 19.46
N PHE A 102 -6.19 -0.27 18.21
CA PHE A 102 -7.60 -0.29 17.83
C PHE A 102 -8.18 -1.71 17.91
N LYS A 103 -9.50 -1.81 18.09
CA LYS A 103 -10.24 -3.08 18.06
C LYS A 103 -10.17 -3.78 16.71
N TYR A 104 -10.10 -2.98 15.65
CA TYR A 104 -10.08 -3.46 14.27
C TYR A 104 -8.71 -3.20 13.67
N PRO A 105 -8.17 -4.18 12.93
CA PRO A 105 -6.94 -3.99 12.20
C PRO A 105 -7.18 -3.07 11.00
N SER A 106 -6.14 -2.36 10.58
CA SER A 106 -6.12 -1.82 9.23
C SER A 106 -5.95 -2.94 8.20
N TYR A 107 -6.37 -2.72 6.96
CA TYR A 107 -6.11 -3.67 5.88
C TYR A 107 -4.61 -3.90 5.67
N VAL A 108 -3.74 -2.98 6.11
CA VAL A 108 -2.29 -3.22 6.07
C VAL A 108 -1.83 -4.13 7.20
N GLN A 109 -2.43 -4.04 8.39
CA GLN A 109 -2.06 -4.93 9.51
C GLN A 109 -2.31 -6.39 9.19
N ASP A 110 -3.47 -6.69 8.61
CA ASP A 110 -3.92 -8.06 8.41
C ASP A 110 -3.65 -8.62 7.01
N ILE A 111 -3.71 -7.75 5.99
CA ILE A 111 -3.73 -8.19 4.58
C ILE A 111 -2.45 -7.71 3.89
N MET A 112 -2.28 -6.40 3.67
CA MET A 112 -1.20 -5.90 2.81
C MET A 112 0.19 -6.15 3.40
N GLY A 113 0.38 -5.93 4.70
CA GLY A 113 1.66 -6.15 5.36
C GLY A 113 2.09 -7.61 5.22
N PRO A 114 1.38 -8.55 5.88
CA PRO A 114 1.77 -9.96 5.92
C PRO A 114 1.75 -10.66 4.55
N LEU A 115 0.78 -10.33 3.68
CA LEU A 115 0.58 -11.05 2.42
C LEU A 115 1.27 -10.41 1.22
N PHE A 116 1.65 -9.13 1.27
CA PHE A 116 2.23 -8.42 0.12
C PHE A 116 3.54 -7.71 0.46
N PHE A 117 3.51 -6.69 1.31
CA PHE A 117 4.66 -5.82 1.58
C PHE A 117 5.81 -6.57 2.21
N ASP A 118 5.55 -7.46 3.15
CA ASP A 118 6.61 -8.25 3.79
C ASP A 118 7.29 -9.20 2.79
N TYR A 119 6.65 -9.54 1.66
CA TYR A 119 7.26 -10.27 0.54
C TYR A 119 7.78 -9.36 -0.58
N GLY A 120 7.65 -8.04 -0.45
CA GLY A 120 8.08 -7.06 -1.45
C GLY A 120 7.07 -6.77 -2.56
N PHE A 121 5.89 -7.41 -2.55
CA PHE A 121 4.84 -7.08 -3.50
C PHE A 121 4.30 -5.70 -3.21
N GLY A 122 4.16 -4.89 -4.26
CA GLY A 122 3.57 -3.57 -4.15
C GLY A 122 3.32 -2.97 -5.53
N PRO A 123 2.74 -1.76 -5.60
CA PRO A 123 2.24 -1.19 -6.83
C PRO A 123 3.38 -0.93 -7.82
N PHE A 124 3.43 -1.69 -8.89
CA PHE A 124 4.31 -1.46 -10.02
C PHE A 124 3.50 -0.88 -11.18
N ARG A 125 3.79 0.36 -11.56
CA ARG A 125 3.06 1.07 -12.63
C ARG A 125 4.00 1.50 -13.73
N TRP A 126 3.45 1.64 -14.92
CA TRP A 126 4.17 2.21 -16.04
C TRP A 126 3.26 3.03 -16.95
N VAL A 127 3.89 3.91 -17.73
CA VAL A 127 3.26 4.77 -18.73
C VAL A 127 4.00 4.65 -20.05
N CYS A 128 3.28 4.37 -21.13
CA CYS A 128 3.82 4.38 -22.49
C CYS A 128 3.89 5.82 -23.00
N THR A 129 5.10 6.36 -23.19
CA THR A 129 5.29 7.77 -23.57
C THR A 129 4.86 8.09 -25.00
N SER A 130 4.69 7.06 -25.84
CA SER A 130 4.13 7.19 -27.19
C SER A 130 2.65 7.61 -27.20
N GLY A 131 1.93 7.42 -26.09
CA GLY A 131 0.49 7.65 -26.00
C GLY A 131 -0.37 6.67 -26.81
N LYS A 132 0.24 5.62 -27.39
CA LYS A 132 -0.44 4.64 -28.25
C LYS A 132 -1.04 3.49 -27.45
N PRO A 133 -2.33 3.16 -27.63
CA PRO A 133 -2.93 1.98 -27.01
C PRO A 133 -2.20 0.68 -27.36
N GLU A 134 -1.63 0.57 -28.56
CA GLU A 134 -0.92 -0.62 -29.02
C GLU A 134 0.34 -0.91 -28.19
N ASP A 135 1.04 0.14 -27.74
CA ASP A 135 2.19 -0.01 -26.84
C ASP A 135 1.73 -0.49 -25.45
N LEU A 136 0.57 -0.02 -24.97
CA LEU A 136 0.01 -0.50 -23.71
C LEU A 136 -0.38 -1.97 -23.81
N GLU A 137 -1.03 -2.38 -24.90
CA GLU A 137 -1.38 -3.78 -25.16
C GLU A 137 -0.12 -4.66 -25.23
N MET A 138 0.95 -4.19 -25.87
CA MET A 138 2.22 -4.89 -25.90
C MET A 138 2.83 -5.02 -24.51
N THR A 139 2.81 -3.96 -23.69
CA THR A 139 3.30 -4.03 -22.31
C THR A 139 2.45 -4.95 -21.42
N ASP A 140 1.12 -4.97 -21.60
CA ASP A 140 0.23 -5.90 -20.88
C ASP A 140 0.58 -7.36 -21.21
N LEU A 141 0.80 -7.66 -22.49
CA LEU A 141 1.22 -8.98 -22.95
C LEU A 141 2.58 -9.39 -22.37
N ILE A 142 3.58 -8.51 -22.46
CA ILE A 142 4.92 -8.78 -21.92
C ILE A 142 4.87 -9.00 -20.41
N ALA A 143 4.16 -8.16 -19.66
CA ALA A 143 4.04 -8.30 -18.21
C ALA A 143 3.35 -9.61 -17.83
N CYS A 144 2.26 -9.97 -18.53
CA CYS A 144 1.57 -11.25 -18.34
C CYS A 144 2.51 -12.44 -18.58
N GLU A 145 3.22 -12.47 -19.71
CA GLU A 145 4.15 -13.56 -20.04
C GLU A 145 5.28 -13.70 -19.00
N VAL A 146 5.80 -12.58 -18.50
CA VAL A 146 6.85 -12.59 -17.47
C VAL A 146 6.30 -13.19 -16.18
N LEU A 147 5.14 -12.75 -15.71
CA LEU A 147 4.53 -13.27 -14.47
C LEU A 147 4.14 -14.74 -14.60
N GLU A 148 3.57 -15.16 -15.73
CA GLU A 148 3.24 -16.57 -16.01
C GLU A 148 4.46 -17.49 -16.06
N LYS A 149 5.62 -16.97 -16.46
CA LYS A 149 6.88 -17.73 -16.37
C LYS A 149 7.37 -17.81 -14.92
N LEU A 150 7.37 -16.68 -14.21
CA LEU A 150 7.89 -16.58 -12.85
C LEU A 150 7.11 -17.44 -11.85
N ILE A 151 5.77 -17.48 -11.95
CA ILE A 151 4.93 -18.24 -11.00
C ILE A 151 5.28 -19.74 -10.94
N ASN A 152 5.82 -20.32 -12.02
CA ASN A 152 6.22 -21.73 -12.05
C ASN A 152 7.39 -22.03 -11.10
N SER A 153 8.29 -21.07 -10.93
CA SER A 153 9.44 -21.15 -10.02
C SER A 153 9.21 -20.39 -8.71
N SER A 154 8.10 -19.68 -8.56
CA SER A 154 7.80 -18.91 -7.35
C SER A 154 7.60 -19.83 -6.15
N PRO A 155 8.13 -19.44 -4.97
CA PRO A 155 7.83 -20.09 -3.70
C PRO A 155 6.33 -20.15 -3.41
N GLU A 156 5.90 -21.18 -2.69
CA GLU A 156 4.47 -21.41 -2.41
C GLU A 156 3.80 -20.23 -1.70
N ASP A 157 4.52 -19.57 -0.80
CA ASP A 157 4.05 -18.45 0.03
C ASP A 157 3.76 -17.16 -0.75
N VAL A 158 4.16 -17.07 -2.03
CA VAL A 158 3.91 -15.90 -2.89
C VAL A 158 3.07 -16.23 -4.14
N ARG A 159 2.68 -17.50 -4.32
CA ARG A 159 1.98 -17.94 -5.55
C ARG A 159 0.59 -17.33 -5.69
N SER A 160 -0.13 -17.10 -4.59
CA SER A 160 -1.44 -16.47 -4.64
C SER A 160 -1.35 -15.03 -5.14
N GLN A 161 -0.39 -14.25 -4.64
CA GLN A 161 -0.17 -12.86 -5.07
C GLN A 161 0.22 -12.81 -6.55
N MET A 162 1.04 -13.74 -7.02
CA MET A 162 1.36 -13.88 -8.44
C MET A 162 0.11 -14.20 -9.28
N ALA A 163 -0.70 -15.17 -8.84
CA ALA A 163 -1.92 -15.58 -9.53
C ALA A 163 -2.94 -14.44 -9.63
N ASP A 164 -3.14 -13.67 -8.56
CA ASP A 164 -4.03 -12.51 -8.53
C ASP A 164 -3.61 -11.46 -9.58
N ASN A 165 -2.31 -11.18 -9.67
CA ASN A 165 -1.77 -10.20 -10.61
C ASN A 165 -1.77 -10.68 -12.07
N ILE A 166 -1.60 -11.99 -12.31
CA ILE A 166 -1.77 -12.60 -13.64
C ILE A 166 -3.24 -12.52 -14.08
N GLN A 167 -4.17 -12.85 -13.18
CA GLN A 167 -5.60 -12.76 -13.47
C GLN A 167 -6.01 -11.32 -13.76
N TRP A 168 -5.51 -10.37 -12.98
CA TRP A 168 -5.71 -8.95 -13.19
C TRP A 168 -5.22 -8.48 -14.56
N ILE A 169 -3.95 -8.72 -14.92
CA ILE A 169 -3.39 -8.19 -16.17
C ILE A 169 -4.07 -8.77 -17.42
N LYS A 170 -4.52 -10.03 -17.36
CA LYS A 170 -5.35 -10.66 -18.41
C LYS A 170 -6.70 -9.96 -18.60
N GLY A 171 -7.32 -9.51 -17.51
CA GLY A 171 -8.62 -8.83 -17.51
C GLY A 171 -8.54 -7.30 -17.66
N ALA A 172 -7.38 -6.69 -17.46
CA ALA A 172 -7.26 -5.24 -17.26
C ALA A 172 -7.75 -4.42 -18.47
N LYS A 173 -7.49 -4.88 -19.70
CA LYS A 173 -7.96 -4.24 -20.94
C LYS A 173 -9.49 -4.23 -21.03
N GLN A 174 -10.14 -5.33 -20.65
CA GLN A 174 -11.60 -5.49 -20.77
C GLN A 174 -12.37 -4.54 -19.87
N ASN A 175 -11.77 -4.13 -18.75
CA ASN A 175 -12.36 -3.21 -17.77
C ASN A 175 -12.30 -1.72 -18.19
N LYS A 176 -11.60 -1.37 -19.29
CA LYS A 176 -11.57 0.00 -19.87
C LYS A 176 -11.22 1.11 -18.87
N LEU A 177 -10.24 0.86 -18.00
CA LEU A 177 -9.86 1.75 -16.90
C LEU A 177 -8.88 2.86 -17.29
N VAL A 178 -8.45 2.92 -18.56
CA VAL A 178 -7.47 3.91 -19.02
C VAL A 178 -8.13 5.28 -19.16
N VAL A 179 -7.59 6.28 -18.45
CA VAL A 179 -7.97 7.69 -18.56
C VAL A 179 -6.69 8.52 -18.73
N GLY A 180 -6.64 9.35 -19.77
CA GLY A 180 -5.46 10.17 -20.06
C GLY A 180 -4.31 9.35 -20.66
N SER A 181 -3.20 9.24 -19.94
CA SER A 181 -2.00 8.53 -20.42
C SER A 181 -2.22 7.02 -20.55
N GLN A 182 -1.57 6.39 -21.53
CA GLN A 182 -1.57 4.94 -21.69
C GLN A 182 -0.75 4.29 -20.57
N ALA A 183 -1.43 3.92 -19.49
CA ALA A 183 -0.82 3.48 -18.24
C ALA A 183 -1.46 2.18 -17.73
N ARG A 184 -0.67 1.41 -16.99
CA ARG A 184 -1.10 0.19 -16.31
C ARG A 184 -0.43 0.10 -14.94
N ILE A 185 -1.07 -0.64 -14.05
CA ILE A 185 -0.58 -0.98 -12.72
C ILE A 185 -0.84 -2.47 -12.47
N LEU A 186 0.04 -3.11 -11.71
CA LEU A 186 -0.16 -4.40 -11.05
C LEU A 186 0.74 -4.45 -9.81
N TYR A 187 0.66 -5.51 -9.02
CA TYR A 187 1.59 -5.75 -7.91
C TYR A 187 2.67 -6.75 -8.31
N ALA A 188 3.92 -6.44 -7.98
CA ALA A 188 5.06 -7.32 -8.21
C ALA A 188 6.11 -7.15 -7.11
N ASP A 189 6.81 -8.24 -6.79
CA ASP A 189 7.98 -8.27 -5.91
C ASP A 189 9.27 -7.81 -6.64
N ALA A 190 10.42 -7.87 -5.96
CA ALA A 190 11.69 -7.41 -6.52
C ALA A 190 12.01 -8.07 -7.87
N ILE A 191 11.85 -9.39 -7.96
CA ILE A 191 12.17 -10.17 -9.16
C ILE A 191 11.17 -9.84 -10.26
N GLY A 192 9.87 -9.80 -9.94
CA GLY A 192 8.81 -9.44 -10.88
C GLY A 192 9.03 -8.06 -11.48
N ARG A 193 9.28 -7.03 -10.65
CA ARG A 193 9.53 -5.65 -11.11
C ARG A 193 10.74 -5.59 -12.04
N ILE A 194 11.86 -6.20 -11.65
CA ILE A 194 13.10 -6.21 -12.46
C ILE A 194 12.86 -6.92 -13.78
N LYS A 195 12.24 -8.11 -13.79
CA LYS A 195 12.06 -8.90 -15.01
C LYS A 195 11.08 -8.25 -15.98
N ILE A 196 10.01 -7.63 -15.50
CA ILE A 196 9.09 -6.87 -16.36
C ILE A 196 9.82 -5.65 -16.95
N ALA A 197 10.56 -4.91 -16.12
CA ALA A 197 11.34 -3.75 -16.57
C ALA A 197 12.42 -4.11 -17.61
N GLU A 198 13.17 -5.19 -17.39
CA GLU A 198 14.14 -5.73 -18.37
C GLU A 198 13.44 -6.06 -19.70
N ALA A 199 12.29 -6.73 -19.64
CA ALA A 199 11.54 -7.14 -20.83
C ALA A 199 10.96 -5.94 -21.59
N PHE A 200 10.46 -4.92 -20.90
CA PHE A 200 10.03 -3.65 -21.51
C PHE A 200 11.21 -2.94 -22.17
N ASN A 201 12.33 -2.77 -21.47
CA ASN A 201 13.51 -2.10 -22.01
C ASN A 201 14.02 -2.83 -23.27
N LYS A 202 14.05 -4.17 -23.24
CA LYS A 202 14.38 -4.97 -24.42
C LYS A 202 13.38 -4.77 -25.56
N ALA A 203 12.07 -4.76 -25.29
CA ALA A 203 11.04 -4.58 -26.31
C ALA A 203 11.08 -3.19 -26.97
N ILE A 204 11.49 -2.16 -26.23
CA ILE A 204 11.76 -0.82 -26.75
C ILE A 204 12.98 -0.86 -27.68
N ALA A 205 14.09 -1.47 -27.24
CA ALA A 205 15.30 -1.63 -28.05
C ALA A 205 15.05 -2.42 -29.35
N ASP A 206 14.18 -3.43 -29.30
CA ASP A 206 13.78 -4.26 -30.44
C ASP A 206 12.71 -3.59 -31.32
N GLY A 207 12.20 -2.40 -30.94
CA GLY A 207 11.16 -1.67 -31.68
C GLY A 207 9.75 -2.26 -31.60
N LYS A 208 9.50 -3.20 -30.68
CA LYS A 208 8.17 -3.80 -30.44
C LYS A 208 7.25 -2.88 -29.65
N ILE A 209 7.82 -2.07 -28.77
CA ILE A 209 7.17 -0.93 -28.13
C ILE A 209 7.73 0.30 -28.83
N SER A 210 6.84 1.13 -29.37
CA SER A 210 7.21 2.19 -30.32
C SER A 210 7.87 3.42 -29.70
N GLY A 211 7.89 3.53 -28.36
CA GLY A 211 8.57 4.61 -27.65
C GLY A 211 8.94 4.23 -26.21
N PRO A 212 9.65 5.14 -25.49
CA PRO A 212 10.05 4.91 -24.11
C PRO A 212 8.88 4.58 -23.17
N VAL A 213 9.17 3.88 -22.09
CA VAL A 213 8.22 3.57 -21.01
C VAL A 213 8.74 4.17 -19.72
N VAL A 214 7.89 4.90 -19.00
CA VAL A 214 8.22 5.42 -17.66
C VAL A 214 7.67 4.45 -16.64
N LEU A 215 8.54 3.86 -15.81
CA LEU A 215 8.16 3.13 -14.61
C LEU A 215 7.92 4.10 -13.45
N GLY A 216 7.09 3.68 -12.51
CA GLY A 216 6.95 4.31 -11.21
C GLY A 216 6.15 3.43 -10.25
N ARG A 217 5.64 4.03 -9.19
CA ARG A 217 4.74 3.40 -8.21
C ARG A 217 3.91 4.42 -7.45
N ASP A 218 2.94 3.92 -6.69
CA ASP A 218 2.40 4.72 -5.59
C ASP A 218 3.44 4.84 -4.48
N HIS A 219 3.24 5.76 -3.55
CA HIS A 219 4.04 5.76 -2.33
C HIS A 219 3.55 4.65 -1.37
N HIS A 220 2.32 4.14 -1.53
CA HIS A 220 1.79 2.96 -0.82
C HIS A 220 2.53 1.67 -1.25
N ASP A 221 3.73 1.46 -0.73
CA ASP A 221 4.63 0.38 -1.13
C ASP A 221 5.49 -0.11 0.05
N VAL A 222 6.17 -1.24 -0.14
CA VAL A 222 6.99 -1.93 0.87
C VAL A 222 8.01 -1.04 1.58
N SER A 223 8.69 -0.14 0.84
CA SER A 223 9.81 0.66 1.36
C SER A 223 9.57 2.17 1.33
N GLY A 224 8.64 2.62 0.49
CA GLY A 224 8.50 4.04 0.18
C GLY A 224 7.90 4.87 1.30
N THR A 225 7.25 4.25 2.29
CA THR A 225 6.42 4.99 3.25
C THR A 225 6.57 4.47 4.67
N ASP A 226 6.79 5.40 5.60
CA ASP A 226 6.62 5.19 7.04
C ASP A 226 5.33 5.87 7.49
N SER A 227 4.37 5.07 7.95
CA SER A 227 3.01 5.50 8.30
C SER A 227 2.45 4.55 9.37
N PRO A 228 2.52 4.92 10.67
CA PRO A 228 2.16 4.02 11.78
C PRO A 228 0.69 3.60 11.76
N PHE A 229 -0.17 4.36 11.07
CA PHE A 229 -1.60 4.07 10.92
C PHE A 229 -1.94 3.35 9.62
N ARG A 230 -0.97 3.09 8.74
CA ARG A 230 -1.20 2.41 7.46
C ARG A 230 0.01 1.58 7.03
N GLU A 231 0.93 2.08 6.21
CA GLU A 231 1.98 1.26 5.57
C GLU A 231 2.89 0.52 6.56
N THR A 232 3.13 1.07 7.75
CA THR A 232 3.97 0.47 8.81
C THR A 232 3.16 0.11 10.06
N SER A 233 1.84 -0.02 9.95
CA SER A 233 0.98 -0.39 11.09
C SER A 233 1.18 -1.84 11.54
N ASN A 234 1.78 -2.70 10.72
CA ASN A 234 2.14 -4.08 11.06
C ASN A 234 3.57 -4.21 11.64
N ILE A 235 4.16 -3.12 12.12
CA ILE A 235 5.50 -3.05 12.70
C ILE A 235 5.38 -2.85 14.21
N TYR A 236 5.82 -3.84 14.99
CA TYR A 236 5.55 -3.93 16.44
C TYR A 236 6.79 -3.77 17.34
N ASP A 237 7.96 -3.48 16.78
CA ASP A 237 9.20 -3.20 17.55
C ASP A 237 9.28 -1.75 18.06
N GLY A 238 8.22 -0.97 17.88
CA GLY A 238 8.14 0.46 18.21
C GLY A 238 8.67 1.38 17.10
N SER A 239 9.29 0.83 16.05
CA SER A 239 9.88 1.64 14.97
C SER A 239 8.84 2.15 13.95
N SER A 240 7.56 1.78 14.08
CA SER A 240 6.49 2.23 13.16
C SER A 240 6.34 3.76 13.11
N PHE A 241 6.75 4.46 14.17
CA PHE A 241 6.73 5.92 14.30
C PHE A 241 7.98 6.64 13.78
N THR A 242 9.01 5.92 13.33
CA THR A 242 10.19 6.54 12.72
C THR A 242 9.96 6.80 11.23
N ALA A 243 10.86 7.55 10.58
CA ALA A 243 10.79 7.87 9.14
C ALA A 243 12.05 7.45 8.37
N ASP A 244 12.91 6.65 8.98
CA ASP A 244 14.22 6.30 8.42
C ASP A 244 14.09 5.50 7.12
N MET A 245 13.12 4.59 7.03
CA MET A 245 12.97 3.71 5.86
C MET A 245 12.61 4.52 4.62
N ALA A 246 11.62 5.40 4.72
CA ALA A 246 11.17 6.25 3.61
C ALA A 246 12.29 7.22 3.15
N ILE A 247 13.01 7.82 4.10
CA ILE A 247 14.13 8.74 3.80
C ILE A 247 15.32 7.98 3.19
N GLN A 248 15.69 6.83 3.74
CA GLN A 248 16.73 5.98 3.16
C GLN A 248 16.33 5.52 1.76
N ASN A 249 15.06 5.18 1.53
CA ASN A 249 14.58 4.70 0.24
C ASN A 249 14.82 5.73 -0.85
N VAL A 250 14.28 6.94 -0.67
CA VAL A 250 14.36 8.02 -1.67
C VAL A 250 15.81 8.43 -1.94
N ILE A 251 16.65 8.47 -0.90
CA ILE A 251 18.09 8.74 -1.02
C ILE A 251 18.74 7.62 -1.84
N GLY A 252 18.49 6.36 -1.50
CA GLY A 252 19.09 5.22 -2.18
C GLY A 252 18.64 5.06 -3.63
N ASP A 253 17.39 5.42 -3.97
CA ASP A 253 16.89 5.44 -5.34
C ASP A 253 17.63 6.49 -6.19
N SER A 254 17.88 7.66 -5.60
CA SER A 254 18.44 8.84 -6.30
C SER A 254 19.81 8.58 -6.92
N PHE A 255 20.66 7.78 -6.29
CA PHE A 255 22.00 7.44 -6.79
C PHE A 255 22.09 6.03 -7.39
N ARG A 256 20.96 5.32 -7.53
CA ARG A 256 20.89 4.01 -8.20
C ARG A 256 20.27 4.04 -9.59
N GLY A 257 19.82 5.21 -10.04
CA GLY A 257 19.45 5.43 -11.43
C GLY A 257 17.97 5.72 -11.68
N ALA A 258 17.21 6.10 -10.65
CA ALA A 258 15.93 6.76 -10.85
C ALA A 258 16.10 8.00 -11.74
N THR A 259 15.11 8.29 -12.60
CA THR A 259 15.10 9.50 -13.42
C THR A 259 14.70 10.72 -12.58
N TRP A 260 13.79 10.53 -11.63
CA TRP A 260 13.50 11.46 -10.55
C TRP A 260 13.07 10.70 -9.30
N VAL A 261 13.14 11.38 -8.16
CA VAL A 261 12.67 10.90 -6.86
C VAL A 261 11.83 11.98 -6.19
N SER A 262 10.92 11.57 -5.30
CA SER A 262 10.03 12.46 -4.55
C SER A 262 9.97 12.04 -3.08
N ILE A 263 9.84 13.03 -2.18
CA ILE A 263 9.56 12.82 -0.76
C ILE A 263 8.47 13.79 -0.33
N HIS A 264 7.41 13.27 0.27
CA HIS A 264 6.22 14.01 0.66
C HIS A 264 5.94 13.84 2.16
N ASN A 265 5.14 14.76 2.71
CA ASN A 265 4.57 14.70 4.05
C ASN A 265 3.05 14.62 3.92
N GLY A 266 2.44 13.61 4.51
CA GLY A 266 0.99 13.52 4.66
C GLY A 266 0.24 12.69 3.63
N GLY A 267 0.94 11.94 2.76
CA GLY A 267 0.28 11.10 1.76
C GLY A 267 -0.57 9.99 2.37
N GLY A 268 -1.88 10.05 2.15
CA GLY A 268 -2.82 9.01 2.55
C GLY A 268 -3.52 9.27 3.87
N VAL A 269 -2.78 9.28 4.98
CA VAL A 269 -3.34 9.43 6.34
C VAL A 269 -3.43 10.89 6.80
N GLY A 270 -2.86 11.85 6.07
CA GLY A 270 -2.94 13.28 6.37
C GLY A 270 -1.65 13.89 6.90
N TRP A 271 -1.56 15.22 6.86
CA TRP A 271 -0.35 15.99 7.16
C TRP A 271 0.19 15.72 8.58
N GLY A 272 1.48 15.40 8.67
CA GLY A 272 2.18 15.15 9.94
C GLY A 272 2.12 13.70 10.43
N GLU A 273 1.31 12.85 9.80
CA GLU A 273 1.11 11.46 10.23
C GLU A 273 1.94 10.46 9.40
N VAL A 274 2.62 10.91 8.35
CA VAL A 274 3.31 10.03 7.38
C VAL A 274 4.43 10.75 6.62
N ILE A 275 5.52 10.03 6.40
CA ILE A 275 6.59 10.39 5.46
C ILE A 275 6.61 9.36 4.34
N ASN A 276 6.41 9.82 3.09
CA ASN A 276 6.19 8.94 1.96
C ASN A 276 6.92 9.41 0.70
N GLY A 277 7.68 8.51 0.07
CA GLY A 277 8.52 8.76 -1.08
C GLY A 277 8.24 7.83 -2.27
N GLY A 278 8.69 8.28 -3.44
CA GLY A 278 8.49 7.59 -4.71
C GLY A 278 9.56 7.93 -5.73
N PHE A 279 9.42 7.31 -6.90
CA PHE A 279 10.36 7.48 -8.00
C PHE A 279 9.62 7.47 -9.34
N GLY A 280 10.31 7.97 -10.37
CA GLY A 280 10.05 7.59 -11.74
C GLY A 280 11.32 7.24 -12.48
N MET A 281 11.22 6.32 -13.43
CA MET A 281 12.36 5.81 -14.18
C MET A 281 12.01 5.62 -15.65
N LEU A 282 12.75 6.30 -16.52
CA LEU A 282 12.64 6.15 -17.96
C LEU A 282 13.39 4.88 -18.44
N LEU A 283 12.67 4.02 -19.14
CA LEU A 283 13.22 2.95 -19.97
C LEU A 283 13.23 3.43 -21.42
N ASP A 284 14.40 3.56 -22.01
CA ASP A 284 14.63 4.07 -23.36
C ASP A 284 15.20 3.02 -24.33
N GLY A 285 15.32 1.77 -23.88
CA GLY A 285 15.94 0.67 -24.62
C GLY A 285 17.46 0.62 -24.52
N SER A 286 18.10 1.55 -23.82
CA SER A 286 19.55 1.57 -23.68
C SER A 286 20.06 0.51 -22.69
N LYS A 287 21.33 0.13 -22.85
CA LYS A 287 22.06 -0.70 -21.87
C LYS A 287 22.24 0.02 -20.53
N GLU A 288 22.28 1.35 -20.54
CA GLU A 288 22.37 2.14 -19.32
C GLU A 288 21.07 2.09 -18.51
N ALA A 289 19.91 2.17 -19.18
CA ALA A 289 18.62 1.95 -18.52
C ALA A 289 18.53 0.53 -17.92
N ASP A 290 19.01 -0.50 -18.62
CA ASP A 290 19.05 -1.88 -18.11
C ASP A 290 19.89 -2.03 -16.83
N LYS A 291 21.04 -1.34 -16.75
CA LYS A 291 21.86 -1.33 -15.53
C LYS A 291 21.18 -0.58 -14.39
N ARG A 292 20.56 0.57 -14.68
CA ARG A 292 19.89 1.42 -13.69
C ARG A 292 18.65 0.74 -13.10
N LEU A 293 17.80 0.14 -13.94
CA LEU A 293 16.57 -0.53 -13.48
C LEU A 293 16.89 -1.67 -12.50
N LYS A 294 17.94 -2.46 -12.77
CA LYS A 294 18.36 -3.56 -11.88
C LYS A 294 18.79 -3.06 -10.52
N ASN A 295 19.64 -2.03 -10.49
CA ASN A 295 20.18 -1.52 -9.25
C ASN A 295 19.10 -0.82 -8.40
N MET A 296 18.29 0.03 -9.03
CA MET A 296 17.31 0.85 -8.33
C MET A 296 16.10 0.01 -7.88
N LEU A 297 15.51 -0.82 -8.74
CA LEU A 297 14.35 -1.66 -8.34
C LEU A 297 14.73 -2.71 -7.28
N PHE A 298 15.97 -3.22 -7.32
CA PHE A 298 16.46 -4.12 -6.27
C PHE A 298 16.51 -3.43 -4.92
N TRP A 299 16.99 -2.17 -4.87
CA TRP A 299 17.03 -1.37 -3.64
C TRP A 299 15.63 -0.94 -3.17
N ASP A 300 14.81 -0.38 -4.08
CA ASP A 300 13.47 0.14 -3.79
C ASP A 300 12.56 -0.90 -3.14
N VAL A 301 12.77 -2.18 -3.42
CA VAL A 301 12.04 -3.28 -2.79
C VAL A 301 12.77 -3.82 -1.56
N ASN A 302 14.04 -4.20 -1.69
CA ASN A 302 14.73 -4.92 -0.61
C ASN A 302 15.07 -4.01 0.60
N ASN A 303 15.10 -2.69 0.45
CA ASN A 303 15.24 -1.76 1.59
C ASN A 303 14.13 -1.99 2.63
N GLY A 304 12.87 -1.95 2.19
CA GLY A 304 11.71 -2.14 3.04
C GLY A 304 11.58 -3.57 3.55
N ILE A 305 11.86 -4.59 2.72
CA ILE A 305 11.91 -5.98 3.20
C ILE A 305 12.97 -6.11 4.32
N SER A 306 14.15 -5.50 4.17
CA SER A 306 15.20 -5.53 5.20
C SER A 306 14.74 -4.90 6.50
N ARG A 307 14.09 -3.72 6.44
CA ARG A 307 13.54 -3.04 7.63
C ARG A 307 12.44 -3.88 8.26
N ARG A 308 11.47 -4.38 7.48
CA ARG A 308 10.36 -5.21 7.96
C ARG A 308 10.86 -6.52 8.60
N SER A 309 11.90 -7.11 8.01
CA SER A 309 12.60 -8.26 8.60
C SER A 309 13.21 -7.89 9.95
N TRP A 310 13.93 -6.75 10.04
CA TRP A 310 14.49 -6.29 11.31
C TRP A 310 13.43 -6.06 12.39
N ALA A 311 12.26 -5.55 11.99
CA ALA A 311 11.08 -5.42 12.84
C ALA A 311 10.39 -6.75 13.22
N ARG A 312 10.96 -7.89 12.80
CA ARG A 312 10.55 -9.26 13.13
C ARG A 312 9.33 -9.78 12.36
N ASN A 313 8.97 -9.18 11.22
CA ASN A 313 7.93 -9.76 10.37
C ASN A 313 8.42 -11.05 9.71
N GLU A 314 7.77 -12.17 10.00
CA GLU A 314 8.21 -13.51 9.59
C GLU A 314 8.33 -13.66 8.06
N ALA A 315 7.34 -13.14 7.33
CA ALA A 315 7.35 -13.12 5.86
C ALA A 315 8.55 -12.33 5.31
N ALA A 316 8.89 -11.20 5.93
CA ALA A 316 10.03 -10.38 5.53
C ALA A 316 11.37 -11.04 5.84
N VAL A 317 11.49 -11.75 6.97
CA VAL A 317 12.68 -12.56 7.28
C VAL A 317 12.89 -13.64 6.22
N LYS A 318 11.83 -14.33 5.78
CA LYS A 318 11.91 -15.32 4.70
C LYS A 318 12.31 -14.67 3.37
N ALA A 319 11.64 -13.58 2.99
CA ALA A 319 11.88 -12.88 1.74
C ALA A 319 13.32 -12.34 1.65
N ILE A 320 13.82 -11.67 2.69
CA ILE A 320 15.18 -11.12 2.67
C ILE A 320 16.25 -12.21 2.72
N SER A 321 16.00 -13.32 3.41
CA SER A 321 16.91 -14.46 3.44
C SER A 321 17.06 -15.08 2.04
N ARG A 322 15.95 -15.20 1.28
CA ARG A 322 16.00 -15.61 -0.14
C ARG A 322 16.79 -14.61 -0.99
N ALA A 323 16.54 -13.32 -0.83
CA ALA A 323 17.25 -12.27 -1.57
C ALA A 323 18.78 -12.28 -1.29
N MET A 324 19.20 -12.57 -0.06
CA MET A 324 20.61 -12.71 0.31
C MET A 324 21.28 -13.98 -0.29
N LEU A 325 20.51 -15.06 -0.49
CA LEU A 325 21.00 -16.27 -1.16
C LEU A 325 21.18 -16.03 -2.66
N GLU A 326 20.23 -15.32 -3.29
CA GLU A 326 20.28 -15.00 -4.72
C GLU A 326 21.32 -13.93 -5.06
N ASN A 327 21.54 -12.96 -4.17
CA ASN A 327 22.54 -11.91 -4.32
C ASN A 327 23.53 -11.93 -3.15
N PRO A 328 24.70 -12.59 -3.30
CA PRO A 328 25.71 -12.67 -2.25
C PRO A 328 26.27 -11.33 -1.77
N ASN A 329 26.12 -10.25 -2.56
CA ASN A 329 26.54 -8.90 -2.15
C ASN A 329 25.54 -8.22 -1.21
N LEU A 330 24.30 -8.70 -1.14
CA LEU A 330 23.33 -8.25 -0.15
C LEU A 330 23.67 -8.92 1.19
N LYS A 331 24.05 -8.12 2.17
CA LYS A 331 24.29 -8.55 3.56
C LYS A 331 23.47 -7.67 4.47
N VAL A 332 22.44 -8.23 5.09
CA VAL A 332 21.57 -7.52 6.04
C VAL A 332 21.64 -8.18 7.41
N THR A 333 21.31 -7.42 8.44
CA THR A 333 21.17 -7.93 9.80
C THR A 333 19.83 -8.67 9.92
N LEU A 334 19.86 -9.94 10.30
CA LEU A 334 18.65 -10.69 10.63
C LEU A 334 18.33 -10.52 12.12
N PRO A 335 17.05 -10.42 12.51
CA PRO A 335 16.69 -10.32 13.91
C PRO A 335 16.94 -11.65 14.63
N HIS A 336 17.35 -11.59 15.90
CA HIS A 336 17.37 -12.73 16.81
C HIS A 336 16.19 -12.58 17.78
N LEU A 337 15.24 -13.51 17.71
CA LEU A 337 14.08 -13.50 18.59
C LEU A 337 14.48 -13.97 19.99
N VAL A 338 13.99 -13.27 21.01
CA VAL A 338 14.15 -13.61 22.42
C VAL A 338 12.93 -14.38 22.89
N ASP A 339 13.14 -15.38 23.76
CA ASP A 339 12.05 -16.14 24.37
C ASP A 339 11.20 -15.21 25.26
N GLU A 340 9.90 -15.13 24.98
CA GLU A 340 8.98 -14.27 25.71
C GLU A 340 8.87 -14.65 27.19
N ASN A 341 9.14 -15.91 27.56
CA ASN A 341 9.15 -16.36 28.95
C ASN A 341 10.20 -15.64 29.80
N LEU A 342 11.23 -15.06 29.18
CA LEU A 342 12.24 -14.26 29.89
C LEU A 342 11.67 -12.94 30.43
N PHE A 343 10.55 -12.45 29.88
CA PHE A 343 9.89 -11.22 30.31
C PHE A 343 8.84 -11.40 31.41
N GLY A 344 8.39 -12.64 31.67
CA GLY A 344 7.33 -12.92 32.66
C GLY A 344 7.66 -12.54 34.10
N ASN A 345 8.92 -12.24 34.41
CA ASN A 345 9.38 -11.75 35.72
C ASN A 345 9.66 -10.23 35.74
N LEU A 346 9.41 -9.51 34.64
CA LEU A 346 9.75 -8.09 34.46
C LEU A 346 8.54 -7.14 34.35
N LEU A 347 7.32 -7.67 34.26
CA LEU A 347 6.04 -6.96 34.24
C LEU A 347 5.19 -7.42 35.44
#